data_AF-A0A8M1G6J4-F1
#
_entry.id   AF-A0A8M1G6J4-F1
#
_cell.length_a   1.000
_cell.length_b   1.000
_cell.length_c   1.000
_cell.angle_alpha   90.00
_cell.angle_beta   90.00
_cell.angle_gamma   90.00
#
_symmetry.space_group_name_H-M   'P 1'
#
loop_
_entity.id
_entity.type
_entity.pdbx_description
1 polymer ?
#
loop_
_entity_poly.entity_id
_entity_poly.type
_entity_poly.pdbx_seq_one_letter_code
_entity_poly.pdbx_strand_id
1 'polypeptide(L)'
;IKSASEGLEQLESSFIAEKNAKWCSHFEKQFGAFPPGPGSTAPEKGGEKKGRSAVDEVVARGYTANIRKRIRGVGFERRARRTLKEIRMFAVKEMGTPGVHVGTMLNKGVWAEGIRNAPHCICVRLSRQRNEDEDSPNKLYTLVTYVPVATVKNLQIGAPGWHSG
;
A
#
# COMPACT_ATOMS: atom_id res chain seq x y z
N ILE A 1 11.82 29.43 -10.36
CA ILE A 1 11.43 28.96 -9.01
C ILE A 1 10.69 27.60 -9.08
N LYS A 2 9.75 27.38 -10.02
CA LYS A 2 9.04 26.10 -10.20
C LYS A 2 9.95 24.88 -10.51
N SER A 3 10.99 25.02 -11.34
CA SER A 3 11.85 23.88 -11.70
C SER A 3 12.74 23.36 -10.55
N ALA A 4 12.97 24.16 -9.51
CA ALA A 4 13.77 23.75 -8.36
C ALA A 4 12.95 22.94 -7.34
N SER A 5 11.65 23.26 -7.19
CA SER A 5 10.73 22.46 -6.39
C SER A 5 10.41 21.12 -7.05
N GLU A 6 10.28 21.09 -8.37
CA GLU A 6 10.04 19.86 -9.15
C GLU A 6 11.21 18.87 -9.06
N GLY A 7 12.44 19.38 -9.13
CA GLY A 7 13.65 18.55 -8.94
C GLY A 7 13.73 17.97 -7.53
N LEU A 8 13.32 18.73 -6.51
CA LEU A 8 13.25 18.25 -5.13
C LEU A 8 12.15 17.20 -4.93
N GLU A 9 10.97 17.36 -5.51
CA GLU A 9 9.89 16.37 -5.40
C GLU A 9 10.22 15.05 -6.11
N GLN A 10 10.92 15.12 -7.25
CA GLN A 10 11.40 13.93 -7.97
C GLN A 10 12.55 13.23 -7.25
N LEU A 11 13.49 14.00 -6.66
CA LEU A 11 14.57 13.46 -5.83
C LEU A 11 14.03 12.88 -4.52
N GLU A 12 13.04 13.52 -3.88
CA GLU A 12 12.39 12.99 -2.69
C GLU A 12 11.58 11.73 -3.02
N SER A 13 10.85 11.72 -4.13
CA SER A 13 10.08 10.54 -4.57
C SER A 13 10.98 9.36 -4.92
N SER A 14 12.08 9.58 -5.63
CA SER A 14 13.06 8.54 -5.97
C SER A 14 13.84 8.07 -4.74
N PHE A 15 14.21 8.97 -3.83
CA PHE A 15 14.89 8.63 -2.57
C PHE A 15 13.97 7.88 -1.62
N ILE A 16 12.68 8.24 -1.56
CA ILE A 16 11.65 7.51 -0.83
C ILE A 16 11.44 6.14 -1.47
N ALA A 17 11.39 6.03 -2.79
CA ALA A 17 11.27 4.74 -3.49
C ALA A 17 12.48 3.83 -3.24
N GLU A 18 13.71 4.38 -3.28
CA GLU A 18 14.94 3.64 -3.01
C GLU A 18 15.03 3.20 -1.54
N LYS A 19 14.69 4.10 -0.59
CA LYS A 19 14.59 3.74 0.82
C LYS A 19 13.50 2.71 1.06
N ASN A 20 12.35 2.81 0.40
CA ASN A 20 11.30 1.81 0.47
C ASN A 20 11.77 0.47 -0.11
N ALA A 21 12.53 0.43 -1.20
CA ALA A 21 13.09 -0.79 -1.78
C ALA A 21 14.14 -1.45 -0.88
N LYS A 22 15.07 -0.67 -0.32
CA LYS A 22 16.06 -1.12 0.68
C LYS A 22 15.38 -1.63 1.96
N TRP A 23 14.27 -1.00 2.33
CA TRP A 23 13.50 -1.37 3.51
C TRP A 23 12.61 -2.61 3.28
N CYS A 24 11.98 -2.74 2.09
CA CYS A 24 11.27 -3.93 1.63
C CYS A 24 12.19 -5.17 1.64
N SER A 25 13.39 -5.06 1.07
CA SER A 25 14.35 -6.16 1.02
C SER A 25 14.89 -6.55 2.39
N HIS A 26 15.09 -5.58 3.30
CA HIS A 26 15.42 -5.88 4.69
C HIS A 26 14.26 -6.59 5.43
N PHE A 27 13.01 -6.18 5.18
CA PHE A 27 11.83 -6.80 5.78
C PHE A 27 11.57 -8.22 5.25
N GLU A 28 11.73 -8.46 3.94
CA GLU A 28 11.66 -9.81 3.36
C GLU A 28 12.74 -10.74 3.91
N LYS A 29 13.94 -10.23 4.17
CA LYS A 29 14.99 -11.00 4.87
C LYS A 29 14.60 -11.36 6.31
N GLN A 30 13.86 -10.50 7.00
CA GLN A 30 13.55 -10.66 8.43
C GLN A 30 12.25 -11.44 8.70
N PHE A 31 11.29 -11.41 7.77
CA PHE A 31 9.97 -12.05 7.93
C PHE A 31 9.63 -13.05 6.81
N GLY A 32 10.57 -13.33 5.91
CA GLY A 32 10.39 -14.16 4.72
C GLY A 32 9.87 -13.37 3.52
N ALA A 33 10.19 -13.84 2.30
CA ALA A 33 9.58 -13.34 1.09
C ALA A 33 8.06 -13.56 1.18
N PHE A 34 7.31 -12.47 1.11
CA PHE A 34 5.87 -12.54 1.21
C PHE A 34 5.35 -13.25 -0.04
N PRO A 35 4.72 -14.44 0.08
CA PRO A 35 4.30 -15.21 -1.08
C PRO A 35 3.43 -14.29 -1.94
N PRO A 36 3.72 -14.17 -3.25
CA PRO A 36 2.82 -13.44 -4.12
C PRO A 36 1.42 -14.01 -3.93
N GLY A 37 0.45 -13.13 -3.66
CA GLY A 37 -0.94 -13.54 -3.67
C GLY A 37 -1.29 -14.18 -5.02
N PRO A 38 -2.28 -15.07 -5.09
CA PRO A 38 -2.70 -15.66 -6.36
C PRO A 38 -3.08 -14.53 -7.33
N GLY A 39 -2.23 -14.29 -8.33
CA GLY A 39 -2.32 -13.15 -9.27
C GLY A 39 -1.09 -12.22 -9.34
N SER A 40 -0.06 -12.42 -8.52
CA SER A 40 1.19 -11.65 -8.54
C SER A 40 2.34 -12.51 -9.05
N THR A 41 2.62 -12.50 -10.36
CA THR A 41 3.90 -13.06 -10.84
C THR A 41 5.03 -12.09 -10.47
N ALA A 42 6.13 -12.62 -9.94
CA ALA A 42 7.38 -11.90 -9.70
C ALA A 42 7.85 -11.13 -10.95
N PRO A 43 8.69 -10.08 -10.83
CA PRO A 43 9.30 -9.48 -12.01
C PRO A 43 10.32 -10.48 -12.60
N GLU A 44 9.87 -11.35 -13.50
CA GLU A 44 10.76 -12.09 -14.39
C GLU A 44 11.57 -11.08 -15.21
N LYS A 45 12.89 -11.25 -15.17
CA LYS A 45 13.78 -10.66 -16.16
C LYS A 45 13.50 -11.33 -17.50
N GLY A 46 12.98 -10.57 -18.46
CA GLY A 46 12.93 -10.95 -19.87
C GLY A 46 11.68 -11.76 -20.24
N GLY A 47 10.66 -11.08 -20.75
CA GLY A 47 9.50 -11.71 -21.39
C GLY A 47 8.47 -10.63 -21.73
N GLU A 48 8.17 -10.48 -23.02
CA GLU A 48 7.17 -9.51 -23.52
C GLU A 48 5.83 -9.72 -22.81
N LYS A 49 5.41 -8.71 -22.06
CA LYS A 49 4.13 -8.72 -21.33
C LYS A 49 3.02 -8.46 -22.34
N LYS A 50 2.21 -9.48 -22.60
CA LYS A 50 0.90 -9.39 -23.26
C LYS A 50 0.16 -8.15 -22.71
N GLY A 51 -0.20 -7.22 -23.61
CA GLY A 51 -0.65 -5.87 -23.25
C GLY A 51 -1.74 -5.90 -22.18
N ARG A 52 -1.47 -5.27 -21.03
CA ARG A 52 -2.49 -5.06 -19.99
C ARG A 52 -3.59 -4.17 -20.58
N SER A 53 -4.83 -4.60 -20.42
CA SER A 53 -5.98 -3.86 -20.95
C SER A 53 -6.17 -2.55 -20.18
N ALA A 54 -6.76 -1.52 -20.82
CA ALA A 54 -7.08 -0.25 -20.14
C ALA A 54 -8.02 -0.44 -18.93
N VAL A 55 -8.80 -1.52 -18.92
CA VAL A 55 -9.68 -1.90 -17.79
C VAL A 55 -8.88 -2.44 -16.62
N ASP A 56 -7.78 -3.16 -16.88
CA ASP A 56 -6.85 -3.57 -15.83
C ASP A 56 -6.16 -2.37 -15.19
N GLU A 57 -6.05 -1.22 -15.85
CA GLU A 57 -5.35 -0.05 -15.30
C GLU A 57 -6.09 0.60 -14.12
N VAL A 58 -7.42 0.66 -14.16
CA VAL A 58 -8.24 1.27 -13.10
C VAL A 58 -8.92 0.16 -12.29
N VAL A 59 -8.46 -0.04 -11.06
CA VAL A 59 -8.87 -1.19 -10.23
C VAL A 59 -9.26 -0.70 -8.85
N ALA A 60 -10.41 -1.15 -8.36
CA ALA A 60 -10.85 -0.92 -6.98
C ALA A 60 -11.09 -2.27 -6.28
N ARG A 61 -10.40 -2.48 -5.15
CA ARG A 61 -10.48 -3.73 -4.36
C ARG A 61 -10.51 -3.41 -2.87
N GLY A 62 -11.39 -4.08 -2.14
CA GLY A 62 -11.41 -4.16 -0.69
C GLY A 62 -10.42 -5.21 -0.18
N TYR A 63 -9.70 -4.87 0.86
CA TYR A 63 -8.74 -5.75 1.51
C TYR A 63 -8.89 -5.67 3.02
N THR A 64 -8.61 -6.77 3.69
CA THR A 64 -8.40 -6.77 5.15
C THR A 64 -6.90 -6.87 5.41
N ALA A 65 -6.28 -5.76 5.80
CA ALA A 65 -4.87 -5.72 6.13
C ALA A 65 -4.63 -6.31 7.54
N ASN A 66 -3.92 -7.44 7.61
CA ASN A 66 -3.56 -8.09 8.88
C ASN A 66 -2.29 -7.45 9.48
N ILE A 67 -2.50 -6.45 10.35
CA ILE A 67 -1.43 -5.64 10.94
C ILE A 67 -0.77 -6.36 12.12
N ARG A 68 -1.52 -7.19 12.84
CA ARG A 68 -1.04 -7.93 14.03
C ARG A 68 0.26 -8.69 13.79
N LYS A 69 0.39 -9.34 12.63
CA LYS A 69 1.61 -10.07 12.25
C LYS A 69 2.77 -9.11 11.95
N ARG A 70 2.48 -7.96 11.34
CA ARG A 70 3.46 -6.98 10.84
C ARG A 70 4.04 -6.07 11.94
N ILE A 71 3.27 -5.81 13.00
CA ILE A 71 3.73 -4.99 14.15
C ILE A 71 4.28 -5.83 15.30
N ARG A 72 4.36 -7.16 15.15
CA ARG A 72 4.93 -8.04 16.17
C ARG A 72 6.41 -7.71 16.38
N GLY A 73 6.82 -7.51 17.63
CA GLY A 73 8.20 -7.12 17.99
C GLY A 73 8.53 -5.64 17.78
N VAL A 74 7.61 -4.82 17.27
CA VAL A 74 7.82 -3.37 17.15
C VAL A 74 7.57 -2.70 18.49
N GLY A 75 8.52 -1.85 18.92
CA GLY A 75 8.39 -1.05 20.14
C GLY A 75 7.13 -0.18 20.12
N PHE A 76 6.45 -0.08 21.26
CA PHE A 76 5.10 0.51 21.37
C PHE A 76 4.99 1.91 20.77
N GLU A 77 6.00 2.75 20.96
CA GLU A 77 6.03 4.13 20.45
C GLU A 77 6.10 4.22 18.92
N ARG A 78 6.45 3.14 18.22
CA ARG A 78 6.56 3.13 16.76
C ARG A 78 5.42 2.39 16.08
N ARG A 79 4.45 1.83 16.81
CA ARG A 79 3.42 0.94 16.25
C ARG A 79 2.46 1.63 15.29
N ALA A 80 1.86 2.76 15.67
CA ALA A 80 0.94 3.48 14.76
C ALA A 80 1.67 3.98 13.50
N ARG A 81 2.85 4.59 13.67
CA ARG A 81 3.71 5.03 12.54
C ARG A 81 4.09 3.87 11.64
N ARG A 82 4.43 2.72 12.22
CA ARG A 82 4.77 1.51 11.46
C ARG A 82 3.57 0.97 10.72
N THR A 83 2.40 0.94 11.34
CA THR A 83 1.14 0.50 10.72
C THR A 83 0.85 1.28 9.44
N LEU A 84 1.00 2.61 9.45
CA LEU A 84 0.82 3.42 8.24
C LEU A 84 1.83 3.10 7.14
N LYS A 85 3.10 2.84 7.50
CA LYS A 85 4.12 2.41 6.53
C LYS A 85 3.77 1.05 5.92
N GLU A 86 3.33 0.10 6.74
CA GLU A 86 2.89 -1.22 6.29
C GLU A 86 1.70 -1.14 5.35
N ILE A 87 0.72 -0.26 5.62
CA ILE A 87 -0.44 -0.07 4.74
C ILE A 87 -0.02 0.54 3.40
N ARG A 88 0.90 1.51 3.41
CA ARG A 88 1.44 2.07 2.16
C ARG A 88 2.12 0.99 1.33
N MET A 89 2.94 0.16 1.96
CA MET A 89 3.63 -0.93 1.26
C MET A 89 2.71 -2.02 0.78
N PHE A 90 1.66 -2.32 1.55
CA PHE A 90 0.60 -3.20 1.11
C PHE A 90 -0.03 -2.71 -0.19
N ALA A 91 -0.34 -1.41 -0.27
CA ALA A 91 -0.89 -0.80 -1.48
C ALA A 91 0.10 -0.83 -2.66
N VAL A 92 1.38 -0.54 -2.43
CA VAL A 92 2.42 -0.64 -3.48
C VAL A 92 2.52 -2.08 -4.00
N LYS A 93 2.48 -3.08 -3.11
CA LYS A 93 2.58 -4.49 -3.49
C LYS A 93 1.38 -4.97 -4.31
N GLU A 94 0.17 -4.68 -3.84
CA GLU A 94 -1.07 -5.16 -4.49
C GLU A 94 -1.37 -4.41 -5.79
N MET A 95 -1.14 -3.09 -5.82
CA MET A 95 -1.52 -2.24 -6.96
C MET A 95 -0.36 -1.91 -7.91
N GLY A 96 0.89 -2.18 -7.51
CA GLY A 96 2.08 -1.98 -8.34
C GLY A 96 2.41 -0.51 -8.64
N THR A 97 1.83 0.44 -7.90
CA THR A 97 2.06 1.87 -8.08
C THR A 97 2.97 2.43 -6.98
N PRO A 98 4.00 3.22 -7.31
CA PRO A 98 4.84 3.86 -6.29
C PRO A 98 4.11 5.01 -5.57
N GLY A 99 3.22 5.72 -6.26
CA GLY A 99 2.42 6.82 -5.69
C GLY A 99 1.23 6.29 -4.89
N VAL A 100 1.29 6.37 -3.56
CA VAL A 100 0.22 5.93 -2.65
C VAL A 100 -0.24 7.07 -1.75
N HIS A 101 -1.52 7.42 -1.86
CA HIS A 101 -2.20 8.42 -1.05
C HIS A 101 -3.05 7.73 0.02
N VAL A 102 -2.75 8.02 1.29
CA VAL A 102 -3.48 7.48 2.43
C VAL A 102 -4.57 8.47 2.83
N GLY A 103 -5.82 8.03 2.79
CA GLY A 103 -6.97 8.85 3.18
C GLY A 103 -6.91 9.31 4.65
N THR A 104 -7.45 10.49 4.91
CA THR A 104 -7.43 11.11 6.24
C THR A 104 -8.19 10.30 7.28
N MET A 105 -9.31 9.67 6.90
CA MET A 105 -10.09 8.79 7.78
C MET A 105 -9.31 7.55 8.19
N LEU A 106 -8.52 6.98 7.28
CA LEU A 106 -7.65 5.84 7.60
C LEU A 106 -6.56 6.24 8.59
N ASN A 107 -5.97 7.43 8.40
CA ASN A 107 -5.00 7.96 9.35
C ASN A 107 -5.66 8.11 10.75
N LYS A 108 -6.83 8.77 10.83
CA LYS A 108 -7.56 8.92 12.10
C LYS A 108 -7.88 7.57 12.74
N GLY A 109 -8.33 6.58 11.97
CA GLY A 109 -8.63 5.23 12.48
C GLY A 109 -7.40 4.51 13.04
N VAL A 110 -6.22 4.67 12.42
CA VAL A 110 -4.97 4.09 12.94
C VAL A 110 -4.51 4.76 14.23
N TRP A 111 -4.74 6.06 14.37
CA TRP A 111 -4.33 6.85 15.53
C TRP A 111 -5.40 6.96 16.63
N ALA A 112 -6.58 6.36 16.46
CA ALA A 112 -7.73 6.53 17.35
C ALA A 112 -7.45 6.09 18.80
N GLU A 113 -6.78 4.95 18.98
CA GLU A 113 -6.39 4.41 20.29
C GLU A 113 -4.99 4.86 20.74
N GLY A 114 -4.39 5.81 20.02
CA GLY A 114 -3.07 6.35 20.27
C GLY A 114 -1.93 5.53 19.68
N ILE A 115 -0.70 5.86 20.09
CA ILE A 115 0.52 5.37 19.41
C ILE A 115 0.84 3.89 19.68
N ARG A 116 0.43 3.39 20.86
CA ARG A 116 0.77 2.04 21.35
C ARG A 116 -0.20 0.96 20.87
N ASN A 117 -1.46 1.32 20.70
CA ASN A 117 -2.57 0.41 20.44
C ASN A 117 -3.04 0.57 18.99
N ALA A 118 -2.15 0.24 18.05
CA ALA A 118 -2.57 0.20 16.66
C ALA A 118 -3.58 -0.95 16.45
N PRO A 119 -4.62 -0.75 15.61
CA PRO A 119 -5.62 -1.77 15.34
C PRO A 119 -4.98 -3.04 14.76
N HIS A 120 -5.42 -4.19 15.25
CA HIS A 120 -4.85 -5.49 14.86
C HIS A 120 -5.14 -5.86 13.40
N CYS A 121 -6.29 -5.45 12.88
CA CYS A 121 -6.70 -5.61 11.49
C CYS A 121 -7.42 -4.34 11.05
N ILE A 122 -7.21 -3.91 9.81
CA ILE A 122 -7.94 -2.77 9.23
C ILE A 122 -8.52 -3.19 7.89
N CYS A 123 -9.79 -2.86 7.65
CA CYS A 123 -10.40 -2.98 6.34
C CYS A 123 -10.10 -1.72 5.53
N VAL A 124 -9.42 -1.90 4.41
CA VAL A 124 -9.02 -0.81 3.50
C VAL A 124 -9.58 -1.08 2.12
N ARG A 125 -9.95 -0.03 1.41
CA ARG A 125 -10.27 -0.12 -0.02
C ARG A 125 -9.20 0.62 -0.81
N LEU A 126 -8.52 -0.14 -1.67
CA LEU A 126 -7.50 0.34 -2.58
C LEU A 126 -8.15 0.65 -3.91
N SER A 127 -8.00 1.89 -4.39
CA SER A 127 -8.42 2.29 -5.73
C SER A 127 -7.22 2.85 -6.48
N ARG A 128 -6.82 2.20 -7.57
CA ARG A 128 -5.83 2.71 -8.50
C ARG A 128 -6.55 3.59 -9.52
N GLN A 129 -6.18 4.86 -9.58
CA GLN A 129 -6.79 5.89 -10.40
C GLN A 129 -5.73 6.53 -11.30
N ARG A 130 -6.17 7.12 -12.41
CA ARG A 130 -5.31 7.92 -13.29
C ARG A 130 -5.11 9.29 -12.68
N ASN A 131 -3.90 9.81 -12.79
CA ASN A 131 -3.63 11.17 -12.38
C ASN A 131 -4.14 12.15 -13.46
N GLU A 132 -4.70 13.27 -13.03
CA GLU A 132 -5.16 14.33 -13.93
C GLU A 132 -4.00 15.27 -14.32
N ASP A 133 -2.97 15.35 -13.46
CA ASP A 133 -1.80 16.20 -13.70
C ASP A 133 -0.81 15.54 -14.67
N GLU A 134 -0.67 16.15 -15.85
CA GLU A 134 0.23 15.71 -16.93
C GLU A 134 1.72 15.79 -16.54
N ASP A 135 2.07 16.67 -15.59
CA ASP A 135 3.44 16.90 -15.11
C ASP A 135 3.92 15.85 -14.09
N SER A 136 3.06 14.93 -13.67
CA SER A 136 3.42 13.93 -12.66
C SER A 136 4.26 12.78 -13.25
N PRO A 137 5.33 12.31 -12.58
CA PRO A 137 6.18 11.24 -13.11
C PRO A 137 5.46 9.88 -13.17
N ASN A 138 4.32 9.74 -12.48
CA ASN A 138 3.52 8.52 -12.44
C ASN A 138 2.11 8.78 -12.97
N LYS A 139 1.75 8.10 -14.06
CA LYS A 139 0.39 8.19 -14.66
C LYS A 139 -0.72 7.65 -13.75
N LEU A 140 -0.38 6.78 -12.81
CA LEU A 140 -1.32 6.10 -11.92
C LEU A 140 -0.92 6.32 -10.46
N TYR A 141 -1.91 6.57 -9.61
CA TYR A 141 -1.74 6.59 -8.16
C TYR A 141 -2.76 5.66 -7.50
N THR A 142 -2.44 5.18 -6.29
CA THR A 142 -3.37 4.42 -5.48
C THR A 142 -3.88 5.27 -4.33
N LEU A 143 -5.19 5.43 -4.24
CA LEU A 143 -5.87 5.99 -3.09
C LEU A 143 -6.30 4.88 -2.14
N VAL A 144 -5.93 5.01 -0.86
CA VAL A 144 -6.28 4.08 0.20
C VAL A 144 -7.36 4.71 1.07
N THR A 145 -8.53 4.11 1.10
CA THR A 145 -9.68 4.57 1.90
C THR A 145 -9.96 3.61 3.05
N TYR A 146 -10.46 4.14 4.17
CA TYR A 146 -10.86 3.35 5.32
C TYR A 146 -12.29 2.87 5.15
N VAL A 147 -12.52 1.59 5.40
CA VAL A 147 -13.86 1.01 5.46
C VAL A 147 -14.17 0.71 6.93
N PRO A 148 -15.11 1.43 7.57
CA PRO A 148 -15.51 1.10 8.93
C PRO A 148 -16.22 -0.25 8.93
N VAL A 149 -15.72 -1.18 9.74
CA VAL A 149 -16.28 -2.52 9.87
C VAL A 149 -16.48 -2.81 11.35
N ALA A 150 -17.72 -3.16 11.72
CA ALA A 150 -18.09 -3.46 13.10
C ALA A 150 -17.39 -4.72 13.63
N THR A 151 -17.21 -5.75 12.81
CA THR A 151 -16.54 -7.00 13.19
C THR A 151 -15.70 -7.57 12.05
N VAL A 152 -14.38 -7.61 12.22
CA VAL A 152 -13.43 -8.05 11.17
C VAL A 152 -13.21 -9.57 11.14
N LYS A 153 -13.66 -10.30 12.17
CA LYS A 153 -13.33 -11.73 12.35
C LYS A 153 -13.97 -12.67 11.33
N ASN A 154 -15.10 -12.28 10.72
CA ASN A 154 -15.89 -13.15 9.85
C ASN A 154 -16.33 -12.49 8.53
N LEU A 155 -15.62 -11.46 8.03
CA LEU A 155 -15.90 -10.97 6.67
C LEU A 155 -15.48 -12.05 5.67
N GLN A 156 -16.43 -12.88 5.25
CA GLN A 156 -16.24 -13.84 4.18
C GLN A 156 -15.95 -13.08 2.88
N ILE A 157 -14.79 -13.39 2.33
CA ILE A 157 -14.21 -12.88 1.10
C ILE A 157 -14.93 -13.59 -0.05
N GLY A 158 -16.16 -13.16 -0.35
CA GLY A 158 -16.99 -13.74 -1.41
C GLY A 158 -17.88 -12.73 -2.12
N ALA A 159 -17.86 -11.46 -1.70
CA ALA A 159 -18.45 -10.37 -2.47
C ALA A 159 -17.44 -9.92 -3.55
N PRO A 160 -17.87 -9.69 -4.80
CA PRO A 160 -16.98 -9.26 -5.87
C PRO A 160 -16.23 -8.00 -5.43
N GLY A 161 -14.90 -8.11 -5.35
CA GLY A 161 -14.01 -7.01 -5.00
C GLY A 161 -13.29 -7.11 -3.67
N TRP A 162 -13.43 -8.18 -2.87
CA TRP A 162 -12.57 -8.39 -1.68
C TRP A 162 -11.46 -9.42 -1.97
N HIS A 163 -10.21 -9.09 -1.66
CA HIS A 163 -9.07 -9.99 -1.82
C HIS A 163 -8.23 -10.05 -0.53
N SER A 164 -7.56 -11.18 -0.28
CA SER A 164 -6.60 -11.34 0.82
C SER A 164 -5.19 -11.06 0.33
N GLY A 165 -4.43 -10.26 1.07
CA GLY A 165 -2.98 -10.17 0.91
C GLY A 165 -2.28 -10.65 2.16
#